data_AF-A0A0R1U7D9-F1
#
_entry.id   AF-A0A0R1U7D9-F1
#
_cell.length_a   1.000
_cell.length_b   1.000
_cell.length_c   1.000
_cell.angle_alpha   90.00
_cell.angle_beta   90.00
_cell.angle_gamma   90.00
#
_symmetry.space_group_name_H-M   'P 1'
#
loop_
_entity.id
_entity.type
_entity.pdbx_description
1 polymer ?
#
loop_
_entity_poly.entity_id
_entity_poly.type
_entity_poly.pdbx_seq_one_letter_code
_entity_poly.pdbx_strand_id
1 'polypeptide(L)'
;MSNPKVPLAYYHQPDKRLRATQEKLFTALRQLYTAQTPYADVTITRLCRQAGIPRQTFYRHYQNVGQVIEYDMAVMVNEFLQQIDHTVGGTAQSAEIAVKLMLANRTTLEMMFWGDVTEQVIQYIKRDMHRVHGYIKTAKRDDTLRLEMDARILIAFAKTLTLHPEFTRADFVSLFKQTIPSPPADI
;
A
#
# COMPACT_ATOMS: atom_id res chain seq x y z
N MET A 1 9.98 20.99 -8.31
CA MET A 1 10.34 19.72 -8.98
C MET A 1 9.10 18.83 -9.04
N SER A 2 8.81 18.18 -10.17
CA SER A 2 7.61 17.34 -10.35
C SER A 2 7.97 15.85 -10.29
N ASN A 3 7.34 15.08 -9.39
CA ASN A 3 7.01 13.64 -9.52
C ASN A 3 6.02 13.26 -8.41
N PRO A 4 5.02 12.35 -8.60
CA PRO A 4 5.23 11.00 -9.15
C PRO A 4 4.09 10.42 -10.03
N LYS A 5 4.44 9.71 -11.11
CA LYS A 5 3.61 8.63 -11.69
C LYS A 5 4.09 7.30 -11.08
N VAL A 6 3.63 7.07 -9.86
CA VAL A 6 4.10 6.16 -8.78
C VAL A 6 5.36 5.30 -9.07
N PRO A 7 6.51 5.78 -8.56
CA PRO A 7 7.27 4.94 -7.62
C PRO A 7 7.77 5.75 -6.41
N LEU A 8 7.42 5.32 -5.20
CA LEU A 8 8.12 5.74 -3.97
C LEU A 8 9.00 4.60 -3.46
N ALA A 9 10.16 4.94 -2.89
CA ALA A 9 11.11 3.98 -2.34
C ALA A 9 11.94 4.61 -1.18
N TYR A 10 11.95 3.93 -0.03
CA TYR A 10 12.61 4.17 1.28
C TYR A 10 12.34 5.50 2.00
N TYR A 11 12.87 6.65 1.58
CA TYR A 11 12.77 7.89 2.35
C TYR A 11 12.92 9.15 1.47
N HIS A 12 12.00 9.38 0.55
CA HIS A 12 11.81 10.72 0.00
C HIS A 12 10.46 11.26 0.43
N GLN A 13 10.49 12.31 1.25
CA GLN A 13 9.31 13.08 1.58
C GLN A 13 8.89 13.87 0.33
N PRO A 14 7.72 13.59 -0.26
CA PRO A 14 7.23 14.37 -1.38
C PRO A 14 7.07 15.85 -0.97
N ASP A 15 7.24 16.74 -1.94
CA ASP A 15 7.04 18.19 -1.76
C ASP A 15 5.76 18.46 -0.95
N LYS A 16 5.80 19.39 0.01
CA LYS A 16 4.65 19.77 0.87
C LYS A 16 3.40 20.03 0.03
N ARG A 17 3.55 20.64 -1.15
CA ARG A 17 2.42 20.94 -2.05
C ARG A 17 1.79 19.68 -2.64
N LEU A 18 2.60 18.68 -2.96
CA LEU A 18 2.13 17.39 -3.46
C LEU A 18 1.39 16.63 -2.35
N ARG A 19 1.93 16.61 -1.12
CA ARG A 19 1.25 16.00 0.03
C ARG A 19 -0.14 16.60 0.28
N ALA A 20 -0.23 17.93 0.33
CA ALA A 20 -1.50 18.62 0.51
C ALA A 20 -2.50 18.32 -0.64
N THR A 21 -2.00 18.13 -1.86
CA THR A 21 -2.84 17.75 -3.01
C THR A 21 -3.32 16.30 -2.88
N GLN A 22 -2.42 15.38 -2.54
CA GLN A 22 -2.74 13.97 -2.28
C GLN A 22 -3.80 13.85 -1.18
N GLU A 23 -3.58 14.49 -0.02
CA GLU A 23 -4.50 14.43 1.13
C GLU A 23 -5.91 14.88 0.74
N LYS A 24 -6.05 15.96 -0.02
CA LYS A 24 -7.35 16.45 -0.51
C LYS A 24 -8.01 15.47 -1.49
N LEU A 25 -7.25 14.95 -2.44
CA LEU A 25 -7.76 13.97 -3.42
C LEU A 25 -8.17 12.66 -2.74
N PHE A 26 -7.35 12.14 -1.84
CA PHE A 26 -7.65 10.89 -1.14
C PHE A 26 -8.82 11.04 -0.17
N THR A 27 -8.92 12.18 0.53
CA THR A 27 -10.09 12.49 1.37
C THR A 27 -11.37 12.53 0.53
N ALA A 28 -11.34 13.17 -0.64
CA ALA A 28 -12.47 13.21 -1.55
C ALA A 28 -12.83 11.82 -2.11
N LEU A 29 -11.83 10.99 -2.46
CA LEU A 29 -12.08 9.60 -2.87
C LEU A 29 -12.72 8.78 -1.75
N ARG A 30 -12.24 8.94 -0.52
CA ARG A 30 -12.80 8.24 0.64
C ARG A 30 -14.26 8.61 0.86
N GLN A 31 -14.62 9.89 0.70
CA GLN A 31 -16.02 10.33 0.77
C GLN A 31 -16.89 9.65 -0.31
N LEU A 32 -16.38 9.50 -1.54
CA LEU A 32 -17.10 8.81 -2.62
C LEU A 32 -17.26 7.31 -2.32
N TYR A 33 -16.21 6.67 -1.80
CA TYR A 33 -16.24 5.28 -1.36
C TYR A 33 -17.24 5.06 -0.22
N THR A 34 -17.21 5.89 0.83
CA THR A 34 -18.16 5.83 1.95
C THR A 34 -19.60 6.09 1.51
N ALA A 35 -19.79 6.93 0.50
CA ALA A 35 -21.11 7.15 -0.12
C ALA A 35 -21.53 5.99 -1.07
N GLN A 36 -20.84 4.85 -1.04
CA GLN A 36 -21.10 3.66 -1.87
C GLN A 36 -21.14 3.95 -3.37
N THR A 37 -20.38 4.96 -3.83
CA THR A 37 -20.29 5.25 -5.26
C THR A 37 -19.54 4.11 -5.96
N PRO A 38 -20.08 3.53 -7.05
CA PRO A 38 -19.33 2.58 -7.86
C PRO A 38 -18.05 3.20 -8.40
N TYR A 39 -16.93 2.47 -8.35
CA TYR A 39 -15.64 3.03 -8.79
C TYR A 39 -15.67 3.51 -10.25
N ALA A 40 -16.38 2.79 -11.11
CA ALA A 40 -16.59 3.15 -12.52
C ALA A 40 -17.23 4.54 -12.71
N ASP A 41 -17.97 5.06 -11.72
CA ASP A 41 -18.62 6.37 -11.76
C ASP A 41 -17.72 7.51 -11.22
N VAL A 42 -16.52 7.17 -10.74
CA VAL A 42 -15.56 8.13 -10.19
C VAL A 42 -14.68 8.68 -11.30
N THR A 43 -15.13 9.79 -11.89
CA THR A 43 -14.34 10.51 -12.90
C THR A 43 -13.34 11.46 -12.25
N ILE A 44 -12.24 11.76 -12.96
CA ILE A 44 -11.26 12.79 -12.57
C ILE A 44 -11.97 14.13 -12.31
N THR A 45 -12.93 14.48 -13.15
CA THR A 45 -13.75 15.69 -12.99
C THR A 45 -14.49 15.72 -11.65
N ARG A 46 -15.21 14.63 -11.32
CA ARG A 46 -15.98 14.52 -10.09
C ARG A 46 -15.07 14.57 -8.88
N LEU A 47 -13.96 13.82 -8.92
CA LEU A 47 -12.95 13.81 -7.87
C LEU A 47 -12.35 15.20 -7.64
N CYS A 48 -11.88 15.86 -8.70
CA CYS A 48 -11.30 17.20 -8.61
C CYS A 48 -12.29 18.23 -8.05
N ARG A 49 -13.56 18.15 -8.45
CA ARG A 49 -14.63 19.01 -7.91
C ARG A 49 -14.83 18.78 -6.42
N GLN A 50 -14.94 17.52 -6.00
CA GLN A 50 -15.10 17.15 -4.59
C GLN A 50 -13.89 17.58 -3.74
N ALA A 51 -12.68 17.45 -4.27
CA ALA A 51 -11.44 17.81 -3.58
C ALA A 51 -11.14 19.33 -3.59
N GLY A 52 -11.88 20.14 -4.36
CA GLY A 52 -11.56 21.56 -4.57
C GLY A 52 -10.20 21.77 -5.26
N ILE A 53 -9.81 20.86 -6.16
CA ILE A 53 -8.52 20.88 -6.86
C ILE A 53 -8.74 21.13 -8.36
N PRO A 54 -8.02 22.08 -8.99
CA PRO A 54 -8.06 22.24 -10.45
C PRO A 54 -7.57 20.97 -11.17
N ARG A 55 -8.26 20.56 -12.25
CA ARG A 55 -7.89 19.35 -13.02
C ARG A 55 -6.44 19.39 -13.54
N GLN A 56 -5.94 20.58 -13.88
CA GLN A 56 -4.54 20.74 -14.30
C GLN A 56 -3.55 20.34 -13.20
N THR A 57 -3.87 20.62 -11.93
CA THR A 57 -3.09 20.18 -10.78
C THR A 57 -3.13 18.67 -10.63
N PHE A 58 -4.29 18.04 -10.88
CA PHE A 58 -4.41 16.58 -10.90
C PHE A 58 -3.51 15.97 -11.98
N TYR A 59 -3.65 16.40 -13.24
CA TYR A 59 -2.90 15.84 -14.36
C TYR A 59 -1.39 16.07 -14.28
N ARG A 60 -0.95 17.02 -13.46
CA ARG A 60 0.48 17.22 -13.16
C ARG A 60 1.08 16.05 -12.37
N HIS A 61 0.27 15.34 -11.60
CA HIS A 61 0.72 14.32 -10.66
C HIS A 61 0.17 12.92 -11.00
N TYR A 62 -1.06 12.83 -11.48
CA TYR A 62 -1.74 11.55 -11.71
C TYR A 62 -2.29 11.45 -13.14
N GLN A 63 -2.32 10.23 -13.65
CA GLN A 63 -2.88 9.91 -14.96
C GLN A 63 -4.32 9.40 -14.86
N ASN A 64 -4.65 8.74 -13.75
CA ASN A 64 -5.97 8.18 -13.48
C ASN A 64 -6.28 8.27 -11.98
N VAL A 65 -7.53 8.00 -11.61
CA VAL A 65 -7.99 8.04 -10.20
C VAL A 65 -7.28 6.99 -9.35
N GLY A 66 -7.01 5.81 -9.92
CA GLY A 66 -6.34 4.69 -9.25
C GLY A 66 -4.97 5.06 -8.69
N GLN A 67 -4.20 5.89 -9.40
CA GLN A 67 -2.88 6.35 -8.94
C GLN A 67 -2.92 7.15 -7.64
N VAL A 68 -4.07 7.75 -7.28
CA VAL A 68 -4.23 8.39 -5.97
C VAL A 68 -4.26 7.31 -4.88
N ILE A 69 -4.96 6.19 -5.11
CA ILE A 69 -5.03 5.05 -4.17
C ILE A 69 -3.68 4.34 -4.10
N GLU A 70 -3.04 4.08 -5.24
CA GLU A 70 -1.70 3.49 -5.32
C GLU A 70 -0.67 4.28 -4.51
N TYR A 71 -0.78 5.61 -4.51
CA TYR A 71 0.10 6.46 -3.73
C TYR A 71 -0.09 6.26 -2.22
N ASP A 72 -1.32 6.24 -1.70
CA ASP A 72 -1.56 5.98 -0.27
C ASP A 72 -1.14 4.56 0.13
N MET A 73 -1.32 3.58 -0.75
CA MET A 73 -0.78 2.24 -0.56
C MET A 73 0.75 2.25 -0.47
N ALA A 74 1.44 2.99 -1.34
CA ALA A 74 2.88 3.14 -1.28
C ALA A 74 3.34 3.83 0.02
N VAL A 75 2.61 4.85 0.51
CA VAL A 75 2.89 5.49 1.81
C VAL A 75 2.78 4.48 2.95
N MET A 76 1.71 3.69 2.97
CA MET A 76 1.51 2.63 3.97
C MET A 76 2.63 1.58 3.95
N VAL A 77 3.02 1.11 2.76
CA VAL A 77 4.11 0.12 2.62
C VAL A 77 5.45 0.72 3.05
N ASN A 78 5.73 1.98 2.73
CA ASN A 78 6.94 2.64 3.23
C ASN A 78 6.90 2.73 4.76
N GLU A 79 5.79 3.17 5.36
CA GLU A 79 5.67 3.24 6.84
C GLU A 79 5.94 1.88 7.50
N PHE A 80 5.47 0.79 6.91
CA PHE A 80 5.80 -0.57 7.36
C PHE A 80 7.31 -0.85 7.35
N LEU A 81 7.98 -0.57 6.23
CA LEU A 81 9.43 -0.75 6.09
C LEU A 81 10.21 0.09 7.12
N GLN A 82 9.80 1.34 7.32
CA GLN A 82 10.43 2.23 8.31
C GLN A 82 10.28 1.70 9.74
N GLN A 83 9.09 1.20 10.10
CA GLN A 83 8.86 0.64 11.43
C GLN A 83 9.67 -0.64 11.66
N ILE A 84 9.88 -1.46 10.63
CA ILE A 84 10.73 -2.66 10.75
C ILE A 84 12.21 -2.29 10.87
N ASP A 85 12.72 -1.35 10.07
CA ASP A 85 14.12 -0.93 10.15
C ASP A 85 14.51 -0.36 11.53
N HIS A 86 13.57 0.33 12.18
CA HIS A 86 13.77 0.89 13.52
C HIS A 86 13.55 -0.11 14.65
N THR A 87 13.22 -1.36 14.33
CA THR A 87 12.89 -2.39 15.30
C THR A 87 13.97 -3.47 15.35
N VAL A 88 14.61 -3.63 16.52
CA VAL A 88 15.49 -4.78 16.80
C VAL A 88 14.59 -5.97 17.15
N GLY A 89 13.96 -6.58 16.16
CA GLY A 89 12.95 -7.61 16.40
C GLY A 89 12.82 -8.56 15.22
N GLY A 90 12.96 -9.85 15.49
CA GLY A 90 12.75 -10.89 14.50
C GLY A 90 11.29 -10.97 14.00
N THR A 91 10.98 -12.05 13.29
CA THR A 91 9.74 -12.27 12.53
C THR A 91 8.44 -12.12 13.33
N ALA A 92 8.47 -12.29 14.65
CA ALA A 92 7.31 -12.11 15.51
C ALA A 92 6.87 -10.64 15.62
N GLN A 93 7.81 -9.69 15.61
CA GLN A 93 7.53 -8.27 15.76
C GLN A 93 7.10 -7.64 14.43
N SER A 94 7.64 -8.12 13.31
CA SER A 94 7.19 -7.71 11.97
C SER A 94 5.73 -8.06 11.71
N ALA A 95 5.24 -9.20 12.22
CA ALA A 95 3.83 -9.58 12.12
C ALA A 95 2.90 -8.63 12.89
N GLU A 96 3.26 -8.26 14.12
CA GLU A 96 2.51 -7.28 14.93
C GLU A 96 2.46 -5.91 14.24
N ILE A 97 3.60 -5.45 13.72
CA ILE A 97 3.69 -4.19 12.98
C ILE A 97 2.81 -4.25 11.72
N ALA A 98 2.92 -5.31 10.91
CA ALA A 98 2.13 -5.49 9.69
C ALA A 98 0.63 -5.43 9.96
N VAL A 99 0.14 -6.25 10.88
CA VAL A 99 -1.30 -6.34 11.18
C VAL A 99 -1.81 -5.04 11.79
N LYS A 100 -1.06 -4.43 12.71
CA LYS A 100 -1.41 -3.12 13.27
C LYS A 100 -1.57 -2.07 12.17
N LEU A 101 -0.64 -2.02 11.21
CA LEU A 101 -0.66 -1.04 10.14
C LEU A 101 -1.81 -1.27 9.15
N MET A 102 -2.10 -2.54 8.83
CA MET A 102 -3.24 -2.92 8.00
C MET A 102 -4.57 -2.53 8.65
N LEU A 103 -4.75 -2.80 9.94
CA LEU A 103 -5.96 -2.41 10.67
C LEU A 103 -6.12 -0.89 10.76
N ALA A 104 -5.02 -0.17 11.04
CA ALA A 104 -5.02 1.29 11.10
C ALA A 104 -5.38 1.94 9.76
N ASN A 105 -5.09 1.26 8.64
CA ASN A 105 -5.35 1.75 7.29
C ASN A 105 -6.39 0.92 6.54
N ARG A 106 -7.33 0.28 7.25
CA ARG A 106 -8.32 -0.63 6.68
C ARG A 106 -9.07 -0.03 5.48
N THR A 107 -9.53 1.23 5.60
CA THR A 107 -10.24 1.92 4.51
C THR A 107 -9.37 2.09 3.27
N THR A 108 -8.08 2.34 3.41
CA THR A 108 -7.14 2.43 2.27
C THR A 108 -7.03 1.08 1.56
N LEU A 109 -6.96 -0.03 2.32
CA LEU A 109 -6.96 -1.39 1.77
C LEU A 109 -8.27 -1.71 1.04
N GLU A 110 -9.42 -1.40 1.65
CA GLU A 110 -10.72 -1.57 1.01
C GLU A 110 -10.82 -0.78 -0.30
N MET A 111 -10.35 0.47 -0.30
CA MET A 111 -10.32 1.31 -1.49
C MET A 111 -9.39 0.76 -2.59
N MET A 112 -8.28 0.09 -2.23
CA MET A 112 -7.44 -0.61 -3.21
C MET A 112 -8.21 -1.71 -3.95
N PHE A 113 -9.00 -2.51 -3.22
CA PHE A 113 -9.84 -3.54 -3.83
C PHE A 113 -11.01 -2.94 -4.62
N TRP A 114 -11.64 -1.90 -4.11
CA TRP A 114 -12.73 -1.19 -4.79
C TRP A 114 -12.28 -0.53 -6.09
N GLY A 115 -11.05 0.01 -6.12
CA GLY A 115 -10.47 0.67 -7.30
C GLY A 115 -9.79 -0.27 -8.29
N ASP A 116 -9.77 -1.58 -8.01
CA ASP A 116 -9.07 -2.61 -8.79
C ASP A 116 -7.60 -2.25 -9.12
N VAL A 117 -6.90 -1.63 -8.15
CA VAL A 117 -5.47 -1.24 -8.31
C VAL A 117 -4.51 -2.28 -7.72
N THR A 118 -5.00 -3.48 -7.46
CA THR A 118 -4.30 -4.54 -6.74
C THR A 118 -3.01 -4.96 -7.46
N GLU A 119 -3.05 -5.12 -8.78
CA GLU A 119 -1.88 -5.56 -9.56
C GLU A 119 -0.77 -4.50 -9.56
N GLN A 120 -1.11 -3.22 -9.63
CA GLN A 120 -0.14 -2.12 -9.56
C GLN A 120 0.54 -2.09 -8.17
N VAL A 121 -0.22 -2.34 -7.12
CA VAL A 121 0.30 -2.44 -5.75
C VAL A 121 1.19 -3.68 -5.58
N ILE A 122 0.83 -4.83 -6.14
CA ILE A 122 1.67 -6.03 -6.15
C ILE A 122 3.02 -5.73 -6.84
N GLN A 123 3.00 -5.10 -8.02
CA GLN A 123 4.23 -4.75 -8.72
C GLN A 123 5.09 -3.75 -7.92
N TYR A 124 4.45 -2.81 -7.22
CA TYR A 124 5.14 -1.89 -6.31
C TYR A 124 5.84 -2.65 -5.17
N ILE A 125 5.11 -3.51 -4.46
CA ILE A 125 5.63 -4.30 -3.34
C ILE A 125 6.77 -5.19 -3.81
N LYS A 126 6.60 -5.87 -4.95
CA LYS A 126 7.63 -6.74 -5.52
C LYS A 126 8.92 -5.98 -5.83
N ARG A 127 8.82 -4.78 -6.39
CA ARG A 127 10.00 -3.95 -6.67
C ARG A 127 10.70 -3.55 -5.38
N ASP A 128 9.96 -3.18 -4.34
CA ASP A 128 10.55 -2.85 -3.03
C ASP A 128 11.20 -4.07 -2.39
N MET A 129 10.56 -5.24 -2.44
CA MET A 129 11.14 -6.50 -1.97
C MET A 129 12.42 -6.87 -2.73
N HIS A 130 12.43 -6.76 -4.06
CA HIS A 130 13.63 -6.97 -4.86
C HIS A 130 14.76 -6.03 -4.48
N ARG A 131 14.44 -4.77 -4.15
CA ARG A 131 15.44 -3.80 -3.73
C ARG A 131 16.07 -4.20 -2.39
N VAL A 132 15.26 -4.58 -1.40
CA VAL A 132 15.74 -5.08 -0.10
C VAL A 132 16.61 -6.34 -0.29
N HIS A 133 16.17 -7.29 -1.12
CA HIS A 133 16.94 -8.50 -1.43
C HIS A 133 18.21 -8.21 -2.26
N GLY A 134 18.21 -7.22 -3.15
CA GLY A 134 19.38 -6.85 -3.94
C GLY A 134 20.54 -6.31 -3.09
N TYR A 135 20.25 -5.75 -1.91
CA TYR A 135 21.27 -5.44 -0.90
C TYR A 135 21.84 -6.71 -0.23
N ILE A 136 21.08 -7.81 -0.23
CA ILE A 136 21.44 -9.13 0.32
C ILE A 136 21.94 -10.01 -0.85
N LYS A 137 23.24 -9.92 -1.14
CA LYS A 137 24.03 -10.39 -2.32
C LYS A 137 23.77 -11.77 -3.02
N THR A 138 22.66 -12.49 -2.85
CA THR A 138 22.50 -13.86 -3.39
C THR A 138 21.13 -14.15 -3.99
N ALA A 139 20.66 -13.35 -4.96
CA ALA A 139 19.39 -13.64 -5.64
C ALA A 139 19.56 -14.77 -6.69
N LYS A 140 18.91 -15.93 -6.49
CA LYS A 140 18.78 -17.03 -7.46
C LYS A 140 17.58 -16.81 -8.39
N ARG A 141 17.53 -17.55 -9.49
CA ARG A 141 16.46 -17.48 -10.52
C ARG A 141 15.04 -17.67 -9.96
N ASP A 142 14.89 -18.43 -8.88
CA ASP A 142 13.60 -18.72 -8.24
C ASP A 142 13.09 -17.58 -7.34
N ASP A 143 13.94 -16.62 -6.98
CA ASP A 143 13.58 -15.56 -6.02
C ASP A 143 12.56 -14.57 -6.59
N THR A 144 12.54 -14.37 -7.91
CA THR A 144 11.54 -13.48 -8.54
C THR A 144 10.13 -14.04 -8.42
N LEU A 145 9.97 -15.36 -8.60
CA LEU A 145 8.67 -16.02 -8.45
C LEU A 145 8.25 -16.07 -6.98
N ARG A 146 9.19 -16.33 -6.07
CA ARG A 146 8.93 -16.30 -4.63
C ARG A 146 8.46 -14.92 -4.17
N LEU A 147 9.13 -13.84 -4.58
CA LEU A 147 8.74 -12.47 -4.23
C LEU A 147 7.37 -12.07 -4.80
N GLU A 148 7.04 -12.52 -6.01
CA GLU A 148 5.71 -12.35 -6.57
C GLU A 148 4.65 -13.08 -5.73
N MET A 149 4.94 -14.33 -5.31
CA MET A 149 4.04 -15.09 -4.43
C MET A 149 3.88 -14.42 -3.06
N ASP A 150 4.97 -13.99 -2.43
CA ASP A 150 4.94 -13.34 -1.12
C ASP A 150 4.10 -12.05 -1.15
N ALA A 151 4.28 -11.22 -2.20
CA ALA A 151 3.46 -10.03 -2.40
C ALA A 151 1.97 -10.37 -2.58
N ARG A 152 1.66 -11.41 -3.34
CA ARG A 152 0.26 -11.87 -3.55
C ARG A 152 -0.36 -12.43 -2.27
N ILE A 153 0.38 -13.21 -1.48
CA ILE A 153 -0.11 -13.73 -0.20
C ILE A 153 -0.37 -12.57 0.77
N LEU A 154 0.51 -11.56 0.82
CA LEU A 154 0.32 -10.37 1.65
C LEU A 154 -0.97 -9.62 1.29
N ILE A 155 -1.25 -9.47 0.00
CA ILE A 155 -2.46 -8.82 -0.50
C ILE A 155 -3.71 -9.67 -0.23
N ALA A 156 -3.63 -10.98 -0.38
CA ALA A 156 -4.72 -11.90 -0.03
C ALA A 156 -5.02 -11.86 1.48
N PHE A 157 -3.99 -11.77 2.33
CA PHE A 157 -4.14 -11.57 3.76
C PHE A 157 -4.83 -10.24 4.07
N ALA A 158 -4.40 -9.14 3.44
CA ALA A 158 -5.03 -7.82 3.61
C ALA A 158 -6.52 -7.85 3.21
N LYS A 159 -6.88 -8.55 2.12
CA LYS A 159 -8.27 -8.73 1.70
C LYS A 159 -9.08 -9.49 2.75
N THR A 160 -8.53 -10.60 3.24
CA THR A 160 -9.15 -11.41 4.29
C THR A 160 -9.42 -10.56 5.54
N LEU A 161 -8.41 -9.80 5.98
CA LEU A 161 -8.53 -8.88 7.11
C LEU A 161 -9.65 -7.84 6.90
N THR A 162 -9.77 -7.27 5.70
CA THR A 162 -10.84 -6.30 5.41
C THR A 162 -12.24 -6.92 5.40
N LEU A 163 -12.38 -8.19 4.99
CA LEU A 163 -13.66 -8.88 4.91
C LEU A 163 -14.17 -9.41 6.25
N HIS A 164 -13.30 -9.52 7.24
CA HIS A 164 -13.59 -10.19 8.52
C HIS A 164 -13.41 -9.26 9.74
N PRO A 165 -14.24 -8.19 9.87
CA PRO A 165 -14.16 -7.25 10.99
C PRO A 165 -14.43 -7.85 12.37
N GLU A 166 -15.04 -9.03 12.44
CA GLU A 166 -15.40 -9.73 13.66
C GLU A 166 -14.20 -10.32 14.42
N PHE A 167 -13.05 -10.50 13.76
CA PHE A 167 -11.85 -11.05 14.39
C PHE A 167 -10.98 -9.98 15.03
N THR A 168 -10.26 -10.36 16.08
CA THR A 168 -9.39 -9.45 16.82
C THR A 168 -8.05 -9.28 16.14
N ARG A 169 -7.30 -8.22 16.53
CA ARG A 169 -5.90 -8.05 16.12
C ARG A 169 -5.06 -9.29 16.43
N ALA A 170 -5.25 -9.90 17.60
CA ALA A 170 -4.47 -11.06 18.04
C ALA A 170 -4.70 -12.26 17.11
N ASP A 171 -5.95 -12.47 16.68
CA ASP A 171 -6.30 -13.53 15.73
C ASP A 171 -5.58 -13.33 14.40
N PHE A 172 -5.59 -12.10 13.86
CA PHE A 172 -4.90 -11.77 12.62
C PHE A 172 -3.38 -11.88 12.74
N VAL A 173 -2.78 -11.49 13.87
CA VAL A 173 -1.34 -11.67 14.10
C VAL A 173 -0.98 -13.15 14.12
N SER A 174 -1.78 -13.97 14.79
CA SER A 174 -1.58 -15.43 14.81
C SER A 174 -1.64 -16.01 13.40
N LEU A 175 -2.66 -15.64 12.62
CA LEU A 175 -2.83 -16.09 11.24
C LEU A 175 -1.68 -15.60 10.34
N PHE A 176 -1.23 -14.35 10.49
CA PHE A 176 -0.15 -13.78 9.69
C PHE A 176 1.14 -14.60 9.86
N LYS A 177 1.49 -14.94 11.09
CA LYS A 177 2.68 -15.75 11.42
C LYS A 177 2.65 -17.16 10.80
N GLN A 178 1.46 -17.73 10.59
CA GLN A 178 1.27 -19.04 9.97
C GLN A 178 1.27 -18.99 8.44
N THR A 179 0.90 -17.86 7.86
CA THR A 179 0.60 -17.75 6.42
C THR A 179 1.72 -17.07 5.63
N ILE A 180 2.38 -16.07 6.23
CA ILE A 180 3.48 -15.35 5.59
C ILE A 180 4.79 -16.02 6.00
N PRO A 181 5.52 -16.63 5.06
CA PRO A 181 6.77 -17.29 5.39
C PRO A 181 7.73 -16.28 6.00
N SER A 182 8.25 -16.60 7.18
CA SER A 182 9.36 -15.85 7.75
C SER A 182 10.55 -15.93 6.79
N PRO A 183 11.27 -14.83 6.50
CA PRO A 183 12.58 -14.94 5.88
C PRO A 183 13.40 -15.94 6.71
N PRO A 184 14.14 -16.86 6.06
CA PRO A 184 14.91 -17.88 6.77
C PRO A 184 15.78 -17.22 7.84
N ALA A 185 15.77 -17.80 9.04
CA ALA A 185 16.50 -17.32 10.20
C ALA A 185 17.99 -17.65 10.07
N ASP A 186 18.63 -17.17 9.00
CA ASP A 186 20.06 -17.24 8.82
C ASP A 186 20.56 -15.80 8.59
N ILE A 187 20.86 -15.13 9.71
CA ILE A 187 21.71 -13.95 9.80
C ILE A 187 23.06 -14.43 10.33
#